data_AF-A0A928JRK0-F1
#
_entry.id   AF-A0A928JRK0-F1
#
_cell.length_a   1.000
_cell.length_b   1.000
_cell.length_c   1.000
_cell.angle_alpha   90.00
_cell.angle_beta   90.00
_cell.angle_gamma   90.00
#
_symmetry.space_group_name_H-M   'P 1'
#
loop_
_entity.id
_entity.type
_entity.pdbx_description
1 polymer ?
#
loop_
_entity_poly.entity_id
_entity_poly.type
_entity_poly.pdbx_seq_one_letter_code
_entity_poly.pdbx_strand_id
1 'polypeptide(L)'
;MFLMIGVNDGQNALYYEKLVYFTHLGKAVNVTVFVTFTQLLLFFIPTVKWNKRYYVQLPNGEVFELNAEVGRAVERGRDVDITEKDCFQSGQADYYANGGFGGSIKDFFFGDSKNDTSDVHYCPHCGYPIVDDFDYCPKCGKPLK
;
A
#
# COMPACT_ATOMS: atom_id res chain seq x y z
N MET A 1 33.36 25.22 0.85
CA MET A 1 32.68 24.25 1.75
C MET A 1 32.16 23.13 0.88
N PHE A 2 32.51 21.87 1.18
CA PHE A 2 32.01 20.71 0.45
C PHE A 2 30.74 20.21 1.11
N LEU A 3 29.65 20.15 0.35
CA LEU A 3 28.38 19.55 0.75
C LEU A 3 28.43 18.07 0.37
N MET A 4 28.38 17.16 1.34
CA MET A 4 28.26 15.72 1.09
C MET A 4 26.83 15.28 1.47
N ILE A 5 26.05 14.93 0.46
CA ILE A 5 24.69 14.40 0.58
C ILE A 5 24.75 12.90 0.30
N GLY A 6 24.16 12.09 1.18
CA GLY A 6 23.95 10.66 0.97
C GLY A 6 22.51 10.26 1.25
N VAL A 7 21.96 9.37 0.44
CA VAL A 7 20.63 8.75 0.65
C VAL A 7 20.86 7.27 0.93
N ASN A 8 20.25 6.75 1.99
CA ASN A 8 20.30 5.33 2.33
C ASN A 8 18.92 4.84 2.76
N ASP A 9 18.64 3.56 2.55
CA ASP A 9 17.44 2.91 3.05
C ASP A 9 17.73 2.22 4.38
N GLY A 10 16.89 2.51 5.36
CA GLY A 10 16.91 1.93 6.70
C GLY A 10 15.70 1.05 6.94
N GLN A 11 15.85 0.09 7.85
CA GLN A 11 14.75 -0.76 8.32
C GLN A 11 14.73 -0.75 9.85
N ASN A 12 13.53 -0.77 10.43
CA ASN A 12 13.34 -0.86 11.88
C ASN A 12 12.22 -1.84 12.21
N ALA A 13 12.45 -2.76 13.14
CA ALA A 13 11.42 -3.66 13.61
C ALA A 13 10.47 -2.91 14.55
N LEU A 14 9.17 -3.10 14.38
CA LEU A 14 8.15 -2.57 15.26
C LEU A 14 7.70 -3.66 16.23
N TYR A 15 7.52 -3.30 17.50
CA TYR A 15 7.03 -4.23 18.51
C TYR A 15 5.52 -4.42 18.35
N TYR A 16 5.11 -5.65 18.04
CA TYR A 16 3.71 -6.03 17.87
C TYR A 16 3.51 -7.47 18.36
N GLU A 17 2.81 -7.65 19.48
CA GLU A 17 2.61 -8.98 20.11
C GLU A 17 1.25 -9.62 19.81
N LYS A 18 0.36 -8.91 19.13
CA LYS A 18 -0.97 -9.42 18.82
C LYS A 18 -0.92 -10.44 17.68
N LEU A 19 -1.81 -11.42 17.76
CA LEU A 19 -2.01 -12.40 16.69
C LEU A 19 -2.87 -11.77 15.59
N VAL A 20 -2.49 -11.96 14.33
CA VAL A 20 -3.27 -11.50 13.17
C VAL A 20 -3.94 -12.69 12.53
N TYR A 21 -5.23 -12.54 12.22
CA TYR A 21 -5.98 -13.55 11.49
C TYR A 21 -5.90 -13.29 9.99
N PHE A 22 -5.45 -14.29 9.24
CA PHE A 22 -5.45 -14.27 7.78
C PHE A 22 -6.43 -15.31 7.27
N THR A 23 -7.37 -14.90 6.43
CA THR A 23 -8.40 -15.76 5.84
C THR A 23 -7.76 -16.83 4.97
N HIS A 24 -6.68 -16.51 4.26
CA HIS A 24 -5.96 -17.46 3.42
C HIS A 24 -5.25 -18.58 4.22
N LEU A 25 -4.90 -18.32 5.49
CA LEU A 25 -4.27 -19.30 6.37
C LEU A 25 -5.28 -20.01 7.29
N GLY A 26 -6.43 -19.39 7.55
CA GLY A 26 -7.50 -19.93 8.39
C GLY A 26 -7.17 -19.97 9.89
N LYS A 27 -6.08 -19.33 10.33
CA LYS A 27 -5.59 -19.35 11.72
C LYS A 27 -4.96 -18.00 12.11
N ALA A 28 -5.02 -17.71 13.40
CA ALA A 28 -4.34 -16.56 13.98
C ALA A 28 -2.85 -16.87 14.15
N VAL A 29 -1.99 -16.04 13.57
CA VAL A 29 -0.53 -16.23 13.59
C VAL A 29 0.15 -15.00 14.18
N ASN A 30 1.29 -15.22 14.83
CA ASN A 30 2.16 -14.15 15.27
C ASN A 30 2.88 -13.58 14.05
N VAL A 31 2.89 -12.26 13.90
CA VAL A 31 3.53 -11.59 12.77
C VAL A 31 4.61 -10.65 13.25
N THR A 32 5.67 -10.53 12.46
CA THR A 32 6.74 -9.56 12.70
C THR A 32 6.51 -8.35 11.80
N VAL A 33 6.26 -7.20 12.41
CA VAL A 33 6.04 -5.93 11.70
C VAL A 33 7.35 -5.17 11.62
N PHE A 34 7.71 -4.66 10.45
CA PHE A 34 8.87 -3.80 10.28
C PHE A 34 8.55 -2.62 9.36
N VAL A 35 9.29 -1.53 9.53
CA VAL A 35 9.18 -0.32 8.71
C VAL A 35 10.47 -0.11 7.93
N THR A 36 10.36 0.13 6.63
CA THR A 36 11.46 0.64 5.82
C THR A 36 11.31 2.15 5.65
N PHE A 37 12.43 2.88 5.64
CA PHE A 37 12.41 4.33 5.49
C PHE A 37 13.65 4.79 4.76
N THR A 38 13.51 5.85 3.98
CA THR A 38 14.64 6.50 3.34
C THR A 38 15.21 7.55 4.29
N GLN A 39 16.52 7.52 4.50
CA GLN A 39 17.25 8.40 5.40
C GLN A 39 18.23 9.28 4.62
N LEU A 40 18.15 10.59 4.83
CA LEU A 40 19.11 11.56 4.31
C LEU A 40 20.22 11.79 5.32
N LEU A 41 21.45 11.62 4.85
CA LEU A 41 22.65 12.02 5.55
C LEU A 41 23.14 13.33 4.94
N LEU A 42 22.96 14.42 5.69
CA LEU A 42 23.49 15.73 5.36
C LEU A 42 24.66 16.01 6.31
N PHE A 43 25.89 16.06 5.77
CA PHE A 43 27.11 16.17 6.58
C PHE A 43 27.26 15.06 7.64
N PHE A 44 26.87 13.82 7.30
CA PHE A 44 26.89 12.65 8.21
C PHE A 44 25.93 12.72 9.42
N ILE A 45 25.14 13.77 9.57
CA ILE A 45 24.08 13.81 10.58
C ILE A 45 22.80 13.24 9.95
N PRO A 46 22.14 12.22 10.55
CA PRO A 46 20.85 11.70 10.10
C PRO A 46 19.76 12.77 10.28
N THR A 47 19.50 13.60 9.28
CA THR A 47 18.63 14.76 9.47
C THR A 47 17.15 14.46 9.22
N VAL A 48 16.83 13.57 8.27
CA VAL A 48 15.43 13.34 7.89
C VAL A 48 15.18 11.88 7.52
N LYS A 49 14.09 11.32 8.06
CA LYS A 49 13.53 10.01 7.69
C LYS A 49 12.18 10.23 6.99
N TRP A 50 12.05 9.81 5.73
CA TRP A 50 10.82 9.94 4.95
C TRP A 50 10.51 8.66 4.19
N ASN A 51 9.40 8.63 3.44
CA ASN A 51 8.95 7.46 2.66
C ASN A 51 8.88 6.19 3.53
N LYS A 52 8.28 6.30 4.72
CA LYS A 52 8.08 5.15 5.61
C LYS A 52 7.08 4.19 5.00
N ARG A 53 7.47 2.94 4.79
CA ARG A 53 6.61 1.85 4.34
C ARG A 53 6.58 0.76 5.39
N TYR A 54 5.41 0.25 5.69
CA TYR A 54 5.22 -0.72 6.75
C TYR A 54 4.98 -2.09 6.14
N TYR A 55 5.57 -3.11 6.72
CA TYR A 55 5.49 -4.48 6.23
C TYR A 55 5.18 -5.42 7.38
N VAL A 56 4.41 -6.45 7.06
CA VAL A 56 4.05 -7.55 7.94
C VAL A 56 4.66 -8.80 7.36
N GLN A 57 5.55 -9.42 8.11
CA GLN A 57 6.13 -10.72 7.76
C GLN A 57 5.49 -11.80 8.63
N LEU A 58 5.02 -12.84 7.95
CA LEU A 58 4.45 -14.02 8.58
C LEU A 58 5.55 -15.03 8.92
N PRO A 59 5.30 -15.98 9.84
CA PRO A 59 6.26 -17.04 10.19
C PRO A 59 6.62 -17.97 9.02
N ASN A 60 5.76 -18.03 7.99
CA ASN A 60 6.00 -18.79 6.76
C ASN A 60 6.97 -18.09 5.80
N GLY A 61 7.38 -16.85 6.09
CA GLY A 61 8.26 -16.05 5.24
C GLY A 61 7.54 -15.14 4.23
N GLU A 62 6.20 -15.17 4.17
CA GLU A 62 5.44 -14.25 3.33
C GLU A 62 5.46 -12.83 3.91
N VAL A 63 5.66 -11.83 3.04
CA VAL A 63 5.70 -10.42 3.42
C VAL A 63 4.57 -9.68 2.71
N PHE A 64 3.79 -8.94 3.49
CA PHE A 64 2.70 -8.09 3.02
C PHE A 64 3.00 -6.63 3.36
N GLU A 65 2.62 -5.71 2.49
CA GLU A 65 2.70 -4.27 2.76
C GLU A 65 1.46 -3.84 3.55
N LEU A 66 1.67 -3.14 4.66
CA LEU A 66 0.61 -2.66 5.52
C LEU A 66 0.24 -1.22 5.13
N ASN A 67 -1.06 -0.91 5.23
CA ASN A 67 -1.54 0.45 5.10
C ASN A 67 -0.73 1.42 5.99
N ALA A 68 -0.27 2.53 5.40
CA ALA A 68 0.55 3.52 6.08
C ALA A 68 -0.13 4.13 7.32
N GLU A 69 -1.47 4.22 7.33
CA GLU A 69 -2.22 4.73 8.49
C GLU A 69 -2.14 3.77 9.67
N VAL A 70 -2.42 2.49 9.43
CA VAL A 70 -2.35 1.42 10.43
C VAL A 70 -0.91 1.26 10.91
N GLY A 71 0.05 1.21 10.00
CA GLY A 71 1.47 1.11 10.34
C GLY A 71 1.98 2.27 11.19
N ARG A 72 1.57 3.52 10.89
CA ARG A 72 1.88 4.68 11.75
C ARG A 72 1.23 4.56 13.13
N ALA A 73 0.02 4.01 13.22
CA ALA A 73 -0.65 3.83 14.50
C ALA A 73 0.08 2.80 15.36
N VAL A 74 0.53 1.70 14.76
CA VAL A 74 1.39 0.68 15.40
C VAL A 74 2.73 1.28 15.82
N GLU A 75 3.39 2.08 14.96
CA GLU A 75 4.65 2.76 15.31
C GLU A 75 4.48 3.72 16.50
N ARG A 76 3.32 4.35 16.64
CA ARG A 76 2.99 5.24 17.77
C ARG A 76 2.61 4.50 19.05
N GLY A 77 2.57 3.17 19.03
CA GLY A 77 2.13 2.35 20.17
C GLY A 77 0.64 2.48 20.46
N ARG A 78 -0.19 2.82 19.47
CA ARG A 78 -1.65 2.73 19.62
C ARG A 78 -2.07 1.29 19.54
N ASP A 79 -3.05 0.93 20.37
CA ASP A 79 -3.68 -0.38 20.34
C ASP A 79 -4.56 -0.50 19.09
N VAL A 80 -4.01 -1.02 18.00
CA VAL A 80 -4.69 -1.21 16.72
C VAL A 80 -4.59 -2.66 16.30
N ASP A 81 -5.72 -3.24 15.90
CA ASP A 81 -5.79 -4.59 15.39
C ASP A 81 -5.54 -4.59 13.88
N ILE A 82 -4.41 -5.16 13.46
CA ILE A 82 -4.09 -5.33 12.05
C ILE A 82 -5.03 -6.39 11.45
N THR A 83 -5.75 -6.03 10.39
CA THR A 83 -6.63 -6.96 9.65
C THR A 83 -6.04 -7.25 8.28
N GLU A 84 -6.32 -8.43 7.71
CA GLU A 84 -5.89 -8.79 6.34
C GLU A 84 -6.30 -7.77 5.28
N LYS A 85 -7.41 -7.05 5.48
CA LYS A 85 -7.87 -5.97 4.58
C LYS A 85 -6.91 -4.78 4.50
N ASP A 86 -6.08 -4.59 5.53
CA ASP A 86 -5.08 -3.53 5.58
C ASP A 86 -3.73 -3.97 4.98
N CYS A 87 -3.60 -5.25 4.65
CA CYS A 87 -2.41 -5.87 4.09
C CYS A 87 -2.56 -6.04 2.57
N PHE A 88 -1.67 -5.43 1.81
CA PHE A 88 -1.57 -5.54 0.36
C PHE A 88 -0.40 -6.45 -0.01
N GLN A 89 -0.54 -7.25 -1.08
CA GLN A 89 0.59 -8.02 -1.60
C GLN A 89 1.64 -7.08 -2.20
N SER A 90 2.92 -7.31 -1.86
CA SER A 90 4.04 -6.50 -2.35
C SER A 90 4.11 -6.60 -3.88
N GLY A 91 3.64 -5.56 -4.57
CA GLY A 91 3.47 -5.55 -6.03
C GLY A 91 2.28 -4.69 -6.49
N GLN A 92 1.36 -4.36 -5.57
CA GLN A 92 0.18 -3.52 -5.84
C GLN A 92 0.23 -2.20 -5.05
N ALA A 93 1.42 -1.65 -4.83
CA ALA A 93 1.68 -0.50 -3.96
C ALA A 93 1.50 0.87 -4.63
N ASP A 94 1.36 0.91 -5.96
CA ASP A 94 1.31 2.18 -6.71
C ASP A 94 -0.06 2.89 -6.63
N TYR A 95 -1.08 2.24 -6.04
CA TYR A 95 -2.45 2.78 -6.00
C TYR A 95 -2.83 3.55 -4.72
N TYR A 96 -2.15 3.33 -3.58
CA TYR A 96 -2.45 4.00 -2.29
C TYR A 96 -1.26 4.76 -1.67
N ALA A 97 -0.05 4.67 -2.24
CA ALA A 97 1.14 5.35 -1.70
C ALA A 97 1.15 6.87 -1.90
N ASN A 98 0.19 7.45 -2.63
CA ASN A 98 0.05 8.88 -2.86
C ASN A 98 -0.88 9.55 -1.83
N GLY A 99 -0.78 9.16 -0.55
CA GLY A 99 -1.39 9.86 0.59
C GLY A 99 -0.63 11.14 1.00
N GLY A 100 -0.16 11.92 0.03
CA GLY A 100 0.54 13.17 0.26
C GLY A 100 0.44 14.06 -0.97
N PHE A 101 -0.44 15.07 -0.92
CA PHE A 101 -0.54 16.13 -1.93
C PHE A 101 -0.42 15.62 -3.39
N GLY A 102 -1.01 14.44 -3.64
CA GLY A 102 -0.86 13.66 -4.86
C GLY A 102 -2.12 13.70 -5.71
N GLY A 103 -2.81 14.84 -5.72
CA GLY A 103 -3.64 15.17 -6.86
C GLY A 103 -2.71 15.27 -8.08
N SER A 104 -3.11 14.69 -9.20
CA SER A 104 -2.46 14.97 -10.47
C SER A 104 -2.36 16.48 -10.63
N ILE A 105 -1.33 17.01 -11.31
CA ILE A 105 -1.29 18.45 -11.63
C ILE A 105 -2.60 18.89 -12.32
N LYS A 106 -3.32 17.96 -12.95
CA LYS A 106 -4.69 18.16 -13.46
C LYS A 106 -5.72 18.56 -12.39
N ASP A 107 -5.66 18.00 -11.19
CA ASP A 107 -6.61 18.23 -10.09
C ASP A 107 -6.43 19.62 -9.44
N PHE A 108 -5.24 20.23 -9.58
CA PHE A 108 -4.94 21.56 -9.04
C PHE A 108 -5.21 22.71 -10.03
N PHE A 109 -5.16 22.47 -11.34
CA PHE A 109 -5.33 23.52 -12.37
C PHE A 109 -6.70 23.52 -13.05
N PHE A 110 -7.41 22.40 -13.08
CA PHE A 110 -8.78 22.30 -13.58
C PHE A 110 -9.67 21.74 -12.49
N GLY A 111 -10.03 22.58 -11.53
CA GLY A 111 -11.16 22.30 -10.67
C GLY A 111 -12.44 22.34 -11.50
N ASP A 112 -13.13 21.22 -11.60
CA ASP A 112 -14.59 21.18 -11.55
C ASP A 112 -15.12 19.76 -11.31
N SER A 113 -15.73 19.61 -10.13
CA SER A 113 -16.81 18.70 -9.77
C SER A 113 -17.45 17.90 -10.91
N LYS A 114 -17.12 16.62 -11.05
CA LYS A 114 -18.09 15.56 -11.40
C LYS A 114 -17.77 14.25 -10.68
N ASN A 115 -18.77 13.79 -9.96
CA ASN A 115 -18.92 12.46 -9.42
C ASN A 115 -18.99 11.46 -10.59
N ASP A 116 -17.85 10.98 -11.09
CA ASP A 116 -17.78 9.84 -12.01
C ASP A 116 -17.40 8.62 -11.18
N THR A 117 -18.43 7.94 -10.65
CA THR A 117 -18.33 6.53 -10.37
C THR A 117 -17.96 5.85 -11.68
N SER A 118 -16.67 5.55 -11.87
CA SER A 118 -16.24 4.58 -12.85
C SER A 118 -16.90 3.26 -12.45
N ASP A 119 -18.09 3.00 -13.01
CA ASP A 119 -18.81 1.76 -12.87
C ASP A 119 -17.93 0.67 -13.50
N VAL A 120 -17.11 0.05 -12.66
CA VAL A 120 -16.33 -1.11 -13.05
C VAL A 120 -17.34 -2.22 -13.38
N HIS A 121 -17.61 -2.40 -14.66
CA HIS A 121 -18.55 -3.41 -15.12
C HIS A 121 -17.84 -4.77 -15.20
N TYR A 122 -18.48 -5.80 -14.65
CA TYR A 122 -17.96 -7.16 -14.68
C TYR A 122 -18.61 -7.95 -15.81
N CYS A 123 -17.82 -8.75 -16.52
CA CYS A 123 -18.37 -9.63 -17.56
C CYS A 123 -19.39 -10.61 -16.93
N PRO A 124 -20.65 -10.66 -17.38
CA PRO A 124 -21.67 -11.56 -16.82
C PRO A 124 -21.35 -13.04 -17.05
N HIS A 125 -20.44 -13.36 -17.97
CA HIS A 125 -20.09 -14.73 -18.29
C HIS A 125 -18.85 -15.28 -17.58
N CYS A 126 -17.92 -14.42 -17.15
CA CYS A 126 -16.65 -14.89 -16.55
C CYS A 126 -16.16 -14.05 -15.36
N GLY A 127 -16.85 -12.97 -15.02
CA GLY A 127 -16.50 -12.08 -13.91
C GLY A 127 -15.24 -11.24 -14.13
N TYR A 128 -14.72 -11.17 -15.36
CA TYR A 128 -13.56 -10.33 -15.66
C TYR A 128 -13.95 -8.84 -15.56
N PRO A 129 -13.20 -8.01 -14.82
CA PRO A 129 -13.46 -6.58 -14.74
C PRO A 129 -13.12 -5.91 -16.07
N ILE A 130 -14.05 -5.13 -16.59
CA ILE A 130 -13.93 -4.42 -17.86
C ILE A 130 -13.95 -2.94 -17.54
N VAL A 131 -12.87 -2.26 -17.93
CA VAL A 131 -12.66 -0.83 -17.63
C VAL A 131 -13.10 0.05 -18.81
N ASP A 132 -13.26 -0.52 -20.01
CA ASP A 132 -13.66 0.21 -21.22
C ASP A 132 -14.83 -0.47 -21.94
N ASP A 133 -15.59 0.28 -22.75
CA ASP A 133 -16.73 -0.21 -23.54
C ASP A 133 -16.31 -1.12 -24.71
N PHE A 134 -15.86 -2.34 -24.42
CA PHE A 134 -15.60 -3.36 -25.44
C PHE A 134 -16.89 -4.11 -25.82
N ASP A 135 -17.06 -4.45 -27.10
CA ASP A 135 -18.19 -5.29 -27.53
C ASP A 135 -18.02 -6.77 -27.13
N TYR A 136 -16.78 -7.22 -26.90
CA TYR A 136 -16.44 -8.60 -26.55
C TYR A 136 -15.49 -8.67 -25.36
N CYS A 137 -15.68 -9.67 -24.50
CA CYS A 137 -14.79 -9.91 -23.37
C CYS A 137 -13.43 -10.46 -23.83
N PRO A 138 -12.30 -9.83 -23.47
CA PRO A 138 -10.97 -10.29 -23.87
C PRO A 138 -10.58 -11.65 -23.25
N LYS A 139 -11.23 -12.05 -22.15
CA LYS A 139 -10.92 -13.30 -21.45
C LYS A 139 -11.74 -14.49 -21.96
N CYS A 140 -13.01 -14.29 -22.31
CA CYS A 140 -13.90 -15.40 -22.70
C CYS A 140 -14.43 -15.29 -24.14
N GLY A 141 -14.14 -14.22 -24.85
CA GLY A 141 -14.56 -13.99 -26.24
C GLY A 141 -16.06 -13.78 -26.44
N LYS A 142 -16.85 -13.75 -25.35
CA LYS A 142 -18.31 -13.57 -25.42
C LYS A 142 -18.69 -12.10 -25.51
N PRO A 143 -19.79 -11.77 -26.21
CA PRO A 143 -20.26 -10.40 -26.30
C PRO A 143 -20.69 -9.88 -24.92
N LEU A 144 -20.56 -8.56 -24.73
CA LEU A 144 -20.89 -7.87 -23.48
C LEU A 144 -22.27 -7.17 -23.50
N LYS A 145 -22.99 -7.28 -24.62
CA LYS A 145 -24.38 -6.86 -24.81
C LYS A 145 -25.32 -8.07 -24.86
#